data_AF-A0A817FYG4-F1
#
_entry.id   AF-A0A817FYG4-F1
#
_cell.length_a   1.000
_cell.length_b   1.000
_cell.length_c   1.000
_cell.angle_alpha   90.00
_cell.angle_beta   90.00
_cell.angle_gamma   90.00
#
_symmetry.space_group_name_H-M   'P 1'
#
loop_
_entity.id
_entity.type
_entity.pdbx_description
1 polymer ?
#
loop_
_entity_poly.entity_id
_entity_poly.type
_entity_poly.pdbx_seq_one_letter_code
_entity_poly.pdbx_strand_id
1 'polypeptide(L)'
;MVIADCDNHRIVQWKMGDKNGQIVAGGNGRGNRLKQLNCPIDVLVDKETNSLIICDLWNQRVVLWSRRSGTTQGESLINNLSCYGLAIDDQRYLYISDYKKHEVRRYQIGHENGTIVAGDNGIDNGLNQLNSPTYIFVDQQQTVYVSDSSNNRVMKWNKGAKEGIVVAGGQGKGKALTQLSNPSGVFVDTSGTIYVADSGNARVMRWLKGAKQGAVIVGENDRKEGTNQFNHLGGLSFDRHGNLYVVDTWNNRVQRFSIE
;
A
#
# COMPACT_ATOMS: atom_id res chain seq x y z
N MET A 1 -7.95 13.21 2.90
CA MET A 1 -7.59 11.78 3.07
C MET A 1 -8.61 10.95 2.32
N VAL A 2 -8.18 9.91 1.59
CA VAL A 2 -9.06 8.95 0.89
C VAL A 2 -8.68 7.57 1.41
N ILE A 3 -9.66 6.75 1.78
CA ILE A 3 -9.47 5.45 2.43
C ILE A 3 -10.29 4.39 1.71
N ALA A 4 -9.68 3.23 1.49
CA ALA A 4 -10.37 2.02 1.12
C ALA A 4 -10.97 1.36 2.36
N ASP A 5 -12.30 1.40 2.47
CA ASP A 5 -13.07 0.82 3.57
C ASP A 5 -13.52 -0.59 3.13
N CYS A 6 -12.59 -1.55 3.25
CA CYS A 6 -12.71 -2.91 2.69
C CYS A 6 -14.02 -3.59 3.11
N ASP A 7 -14.30 -3.65 4.42
CA ASP A 7 -15.43 -4.41 4.96
C ASP A 7 -16.78 -3.78 4.62
N ASN A 8 -16.82 -2.46 4.37
CA ASN A 8 -18.02 -1.77 3.89
C ASN A 8 -18.06 -1.61 2.36
N HIS A 9 -17.08 -2.17 1.65
CA HIS A 9 -17.03 -2.23 0.19
C HIS A 9 -17.17 -0.86 -0.51
N ARG A 10 -16.42 0.12 -0.01
CA ARG A 10 -16.51 1.51 -0.47
C ARG A 10 -15.21 2.26 -0.32
N ILE A 11 -15.10 3.39 -1.00
CA ILE A 11 -14.05 4.38 -0.78
C ILE A 11 -14.66 5.59 -0.09
N VAL A 12 -14.01 6.06 0.97
CA VAL A 12 -14.46 7.21 1.75
C VAL A 12 -13.40 8.30 1.73
N GLN A 13 -13.83 9.55 1.56
CA GLN A 13 -12.98 10.73 1.56
C GLN A 13 -13.33 11.65 2.72
N TRP A 14 -12.31 12.10 3.45
CA TRP A 14 -12.40 13.19 4.44
C TRP A 14 -11.64 14.41 3.94
N LYS A 15 -12.25 15.58 4.05
CA LYS A 15 -11.52 16.85 3.95
C LYS A 15 -10.98 17.24 5.33
N MET A 16 -9.96 18.08 5.35
CA MET A 16 -9.44 18.61 6.60
C MET A 16 -10.54 19.37 7.35
N GLY A 17 -10.75 19.03 8.61
CA GLY A 17 -11.78 19.62 9.46
C GLY A 17 -13.14 18.90 9.43
N ASP A 18 -13.35 17.96 8.49
CA ASP A 18 -14.59 17.19 8.44
C ASP A 18 -14.68 16.21 9.62
N LYS A 19 -15.88 16.13 10.24
CA LYS A 19 -16.19 15.11 11.25
C LYS A 19 -16.64 13.78 10.64
N ASN A 20 -17.17 13.82 9.41
CA ASN A 20 -17.74 12.67 8.72
C ASN A 20 -17.11 12.54 7.32
N GLY A 21 -16.88 11.29 6.91
CA GLY A 21 -16.39 10.99 5.57
C GLY A 21 -17.51 10.95 4.54
N GLN A 22 -17.20 11.32 3.31
CA GLN A 22 -18.10 11.19 2.16
C GLN A 22 -17.75 9.96 1.35
N ILE A 23 -18.76 9.15 0.98
CA ILE A 23 -18.56 8.03 0.05
C ILE A 23 -18.29 8.60 -1.34
N VAL A 24 -17.17 8.23 -1.95
CA VAL A 24 -16.73 8.75 -3.25
C VAL A 24 -16.62 7.68 -4.34
N ALA A 25 -16.68 6.39 -3.97
CA ALA A 25 -16.82 5.26 -4.87
C ALA A 25 -17.39 4.05 -4.12
N GLY A 26 -18.08 3.16 -4.84
CA GLY A 26 -18.76 2.00 -4.23
C GLY A 26 -19.93 2.40 -3.33
N GLY A 27 -20.11 1.70 -2.21
CA GLY A 27 -21.19 1.98 -1.24
C GLY A 27 -22.59 1.50 -1.68
N ASN A 28 -22.68 0.80 -2.80
CA ASN A 28 -23.93 0.21 -3.32
C ASN A 28 -24.06 -1.29 -2.98
N GLY A 29 -23.59 -1.66 -1.79
CA GLY A 29 -23.47 -3.05 -1.33
C GLY A 29 -22.32 -3.82 -2.00
N ARG A 30 -22.03 -5.00 -1.44
CA ARG A 30 -21.05 -5.95 -1.97
C ARG A 30 -21.47 -6.42 -3.37
N GLY A 31 -20.54 -6.44 -4.32
CA GLY A 31 -20.77 -7.07 -5.62
C GLY A 31 -19.71 -6.73 -6.66
N ASN A 32 -19.90 -7.21 -7.87
CA ASN A 32 -18.95 -7.09 -8.99
C ASN A 32 -19.43 -6.16 -10.12
N ARG A 33 -20.62 -5.56 -9.99
CA ARG A 33 -21.12 -4.56 -10.94
C ARG A 33 -20.22 -3.32 -10.93
N LEU A 34 -20.28 -2.50 -11.99
CA LEU A 34 -19.43 -1.30 -12.11
C LEU A 34 -19.69 -0.24 -11.03
N LYS A 35 -20.87 -0.25 -10.41
CA LYS A 35 -21.21 0.63 -9.27
C LYS A 35 -20.89 0.03 -7.89
N GLN A 36 -20.37 -1.20 -7.85
CA GLN A 36 -20.09 -1.95 -6.62
C GLN A 36 -18.61 -2.26 -6.50
N LEU A 37 -18.14 -2.42 -5.27
CA LEU A 37 -16.81 -2.91 -4.93
C LEU A 37 -16.96 -4.15 -4.04
N ASN A 38 -15.87 -4.87 -3.83
CA ASN A 38 -15.81 -6.07 -2.99
C ASN A 38 -14.43 -6.13 -2.31
N CYS A 39 -14.36 -5.58 -1.10
CA CYS A 39 -13.14 -5.27 -0.35
C CYS A 39 -12.11 -4.50 -1.18
N PRO A 40 -12.36 -3.21 -1.46
CA PRO A 40 -11.28 -2.36 -1.92
C PRO A 40 -10.20 -2.32 -0.84
N ILE A 41 -8.95 -2.57 -1.23
CA ILE A 41 -7.84 -2.70 -0.26
C ILE A 41 -6.84 -1.53 -0.36
N ASP A 42 -6.72 -0.93 -1.54
CA ASP A 42 -5.89 0.24 -1.78
C ASP A 42 -6.54 1.19 -2.78
N VAL A 43 -6.21 2.49 -2.68
CA VAL A 43 -6.77 3.53 -3.53
C VAL A 43 -5.79 4.67 -3.76
N LEU A 44 -5.59 5.02 -5.03
CA LEU A 44 -4.85 6.20 -5.44
C LEU A 44 -5.79 7.32 -5.87
N VAL A 45 -5.41 8.56 -5.57
CA VAL A 45 -6.05 9.76 -6.12
C VAL A 45 -5.24 10.24 -7.32
N ASP A 46 -5.79 10.04 -8.50
CA ASP A 46 -5.25 10.60 -9.74
C ASP A 46 -5.70 12.05 -9.89
N LYS A 47 -4.79 12.98 -9.59
CA LYS A 47 -5.08 14.43 -9.67
C LYS A 47 -5.18 14.93 -11.10
N GLU A 48 -4.49 14.29 -12.05
CA GLU A 48 -4.49 14.75 -13.44
C GLU A 48 -5.83 14.51 -14.12
N THR A 49 -6.42 13.33 -13.91
CA THR A 49 -7.72 12.99 -14.50
C THR A 49 -8.89 13.29 -13.58
N ASN A 50 -8.63 13.69 -12.34
CA ASN A 50 -9.59 13.77 -11.24
C ASN A 50 -10.37 12.45 -11.06
N SER A 51 -9.63 11.35 -10.91
CA SER A 51 -10.17 10.00 -10.74
C SER A 51 -9.59 9.31 -9.51
N LEU A 52 -10.20 8.19 -9.14
CA LEU A 52 -9.64 7.21 -8.21
C LEU A 52 -9.18 5.98 -9.01
N ILE A 53 -8.05 5.41 -8.63
CA ILE A 53 -7.63 4.08 -9.09
C ILE A 53 -7.73 3.17 -7.88
N ILE A 54 -8.60 2.16 -7.96
CA ILE A 54 -9.04 1.37 -6.81
C ILE A 54 -8.67 -0.09 -7.02
N CYS A 55 -8.00 -0.66 -6.03
CA CYS A 55 -7.66 -2.07 -5.97
C CYS A 55 -8.85 -2.85 -5.40
N ASP A 56 -9.66 -3.45 -6.25
CA ASP A 56 -10.91 -4.14 -5.89
C ASP A 56 -10.65 -5.65 -5.73
N LEU A 57 -10.03 -5.98 -4.59
CA LEU A 57 -9.36 -7.26 -4.31
C LEU A 57 -10.20 -8.48 -4.65
N TRP A 58 -11.40 -8.61 -4.09
CA TRP A 58 -12.21 -9.82 -4.25
C TRP A 58 -12.92 -9.90 -5.61
N ASN A 59 -13.00 -8.78 -6.33
CA ASN A 59 -13.42 -8.78 -7.73
C ASN A 59 -12.25 -8.98 -8.70
N GLN A 60 -11.02 -9.14 -8.19
CA GLN A 60 -9.80 -9.43 -8.95
C GLN A 60 -9.55 -8.42 -10.08
N ARG A 61 -9.77 -7.14 -9.78
CA ARG A 61 -9.64 -6.05 -10.76
C ARG A 61 -9.10 -4.77 -10.13
N VAL A 62 -8.60 -3.89 -10.99
CA VAL A 62 -8.38 -2.48 -10.68
C VAL A 62 -9.44 -1.66 -11.39
N VAL A 63 -10.08 -0.75 -10.66
CA VAL A 63 -11.17 0.11 -11.16
C VAL A 63 -10.69 1.54 -11.28
N LEU A 64 -10.96 2.18 -12.41
CA LEU A 64 -10.87 3.63 -12.56
C LEU A 64 -12.23 4.25 -12.25
N TRP A 65 -12.30 5.17 -11.30
CA TRP A 65 -13.54 5.82 -10.90
C TRP A 65 -13.43 7.33 -11.03
N SER A 66 -14.09 7.90 -12.03
CA SER A 66 -14.13 9.36 -12.24
C SER A 66 -14.78 10.07 -11.04
N ARG A 67 -14.20 11.20 -10.62
CA ARG A 67 -14.79 12.05 -9.57
C ARG A 67 -15.50 13.28 -10.15
N ARG A 68 -15.78 13.27 -11.45
CA ARG A 68 -16.58 14.30 -12.11
C ARG A 68 -18.05 14.18 -11.67
N SER A 69 -18.74 15.32 -11.63
CA SER A 69 -20.16 15.37 -11.26
C SER A 69 -21.00 14.41 -12.12
N GLY A 70 -21.93 13.69 -11.50
CA GLY A 70 -22.80 12.71 -12.16
C GLY A 70 -22.20 11.31 -12.35
N THR A 71 -20.92 11.07 -11.99
CA THR A 71 -20.34 9.72 -12.06
C THR A 71 -20.97 8.83 -10.99
N THR A 72 -21.56 7.70 -11.40
CA THR A 72 -22.24 6.74 -10.51
C THR A 72 -21.63 5.34 -10.52
N GLN A 73 -20.67 5.09 -11.40
CA GLN A 73 -20.00 3.80 -11.56
C GLN A 73 -18.55 4.00 -12.04
N GLY A 74 -17.69 3.03 -11.77
CA GLY A 74 -16.33 2.98 -12.30
C GLY A 74 -16.24 2.18 -13.60
N GLU A 75 -15.02 2.08 -14.11
CA GLU A 75 -14.65 1.29 -15.28
C GLU A 75 -13.54 0.32 -14.88
N SER A 76 -13.58 -0.91 -15.38
CA SER A 76 -12.50 -1.85 -15.11
C SER A 76 -11.27 -1.47 -15.93
N LEU A 77 -10.15 -1.24 -15.26
CA LEU A 77 -8.89 -0.84 -15.88
C LEU A 77 -8.02 -2.06 -16.18
N ILE A 78 -7.91 -2.99 -15.22
CA ILE A 78 -7.11 -4.22 -15.33
C ILE A 78 -7.89 -5.33 -14.62
N ASN A 79 -7.95 -6.52 -15.21
CA ASN A 79 -8.67 -7.69 -14.67
C ASN A 79 -7.72 -8.86 -14.42
N ASN A 80 -8.22 -9.92 -13.77
CA ASN A 80 -7.51 -11.18 -13.54
C ASN A 80 -6.21 -11.02 -12.73
N LEU A 81 -6.27 -10.18 -11.69
CA LEU A 81 -5.18 -10.00 -10.74
C LEU A 81 -5.68 -10.00 -9.30
N SER A 82 -4.85 -10.49 -8.40
CA SER A 82 -5.08 -10.35 -6.95
C SER A 82 -4.35 -9.10 -6.45
N CYS A 83 -4.83 -7.93 -6.90
CA CYS A 83 -4.25 -6.64 -6.53
C CYS A 83 -4.24 -6.44 -5.01
N TYR A 84 -3.13 -5.95 -4.45
CA TYR A 84 -3.07 -5.55 -3.04
C TYR A 84 -2.55 -4.12 -2.82
N GLY A 85 -1.61 -3.66 -3.62
CA GLY A 85 -1.01 -2.34 -3.52
C GLY A 85 -0.87 -1.67 -4.88
N LEU A 86 -1.06 -0.36 -4.90
CA LEU A 86 -1.03 0.49 -6.08
C LEU A 86 0.00 1.60 -5.92
N ALA A 87 0.70 1.94 -7.00
CA ALA A 87 1.48 3.17 -7.10
C ALA A 87 1.41 3.72 -8.52
N ILE A 88 1.57 5.03 -8.68
CA ILE A 88 1.62 5.69 -9.99
C ILE A 88 2.86 6.58 -10.04
N ASP A 89 3.64 6.50 -11.12
CA ASP A 89 4.78 7.39 -11.34
C ASP A 89 4.41 8.65 -12.14
N ASP A 90 5.38 9.57 -12.25
CA ASP A 90 5.27 10.81 -13.01
C ASP A 90 5.10 10.60 -14.53
N GLN A 91 5.53 9.44 -15.03
CA GLN A 91 5.34 8.99 -16.41
C GLN A 91 4.00 8.28 -16.63
N ARG A 92 3.09 8.31 -15.65
CA ARG A 92 1.74 7.73 -15.73
C ARG A 92 1.72 6.21 -15.86
N TYR A 93 2.77 5.52 -15.42
CA TYR A 93 2.73 4.07 -15.25
C TYR A 93 2.09 3.70 -13.92
N LEU A 94 1.13 2.79 -13.98
CA LEU A 94 0.49 2.17 -12.82
C LEU A 94 1.27 0.91 -12.43
N TYR A 95 1.72 0.85 -11.19
CA TYR A 95 2.37 -0.30 -10.59
C TYR A 95 1.36 -1.00 -9.69
N ILE A 96 1.35 -2.34 -9.74
CA ILE A 96 0.42 -3.16 -8.98
C ILE A 96 1.15 -4.36 -8.42
N SER A 97 1.06 -4.57 -7.11
CA SER A 97 1.41 -5.85 -6.50
C SER A 97 0.26 -6.84 -6.67
N ASP A 98 0.56 -8.01 -7.24
CA ASP A 98 -0.35 -9.15 -7.24
C ASP A 98 0.13 -10.13 -6.16
N TYR A 99 -0.59 -10.17 -5.04
CA TYR A 99 -0.11 -10.92 -3.87
C TYR A 99 -0.15 -12.44 -4.09
N LYS A 100 -1.00 -12.95 -4.99
CA LYS A 100 -1.09 -14.39 -5.31
C LYS A 100 -0.11 -14.82 -6.39
N LYS A 101 0.23 -13.91 -7.31
CA LYS A 101 1.29 -14.15 -8.31
C LYS A 101 2.68 -13.81 -7.79
N HIS A 102 2.78 -13.18 -6.62
CA HIS A 102 4.06 -12.87 -5.99
C HIS A 102 4.97 -12.00 -6.87
N GLU A 103 4.37 -11.01 -7.52
CA GLU A 103 5.05 -10.12 -8.45
C GLU A 103 4.49 -8.71 -8.36
N VAL A 104 5.28 -7.74 -8.81
CA VAL A 104 4.81 -6.38 -9.11
C VAL A 104 4.91 -6.17 -10.60
N ARG A 105 3.80 -5.73 -11.21
CA ARG A 105 3.74 -5.37 -12.62
C ARG A 105 3.54 -3.87 -12.80
N ARG A 106 4.17 -3.34 -13.84
CA ARG A 106 4.01 -1.97 -14.32
C ARG A 106 3.17 -1.98 -15.60
N TYR A 107 2.13 -1.17 -15.62
CA TYR A 107 1.18 -1.02 -16.72
C TYR A 107 1.18 0.41 -17.22
N GLN A 108 1.15 0.59 -18.54
CA GLN A 108 0.73 1.87 -19.09
C GLN A 108 -0.78 1.99 -18.89
N ILE A 109 -1.26 3.09 -18.31
CA ILE A 109 -2.71 3.28 -18.11
C ILE A 109 -3.44 3.16 -19.45
N GLY A 110 -4.53 2.37 -19.46
CA GLY A 110 -5.30 2.04 -20.67
C GLY A 110 -4.79 0.82 -21.45
N HIS A 111 -3.71 0.16 -21.01
CA HIS A 111 -3.22 -1.09 -21.59
C HIS A 111 -3.38 -2.24 -20.62
N GLU A 112 -3.84 -3.39 -21.12
CA GLU A 112 -4.11 -4.57 -20.28
C GLU A 112 -2.84 -5.37 -19.94
N ASN A 113 -1.79 -5.24 -20.74
CA ASN A 113 -0.55 -6.00 -20.58
C ASN A 113 0.49 -5.22 -19.77
N GLY A 114 0.88 -5.76 -18.62
CA GLY A 114 1.90 -5.20 -17.75
C GLY A 114 3.24 -5.94 -17.84
N THR A 115 4.33 -5.22 -17.61
CA THR A 115 5.69 -5.79 -17.51
C THR A 115 6.02 -6.08 -16.04
N ILE A 116 6.60 -7.25 -15.75
CA ILE A 116 7.09 -7.56 -14.41
C ILE A 116 8.28 -6.65 -14.09
N VAL A 117 8.26 -6.00 -12.93
CA VAL A 117 9.32 -5.10 -12.44
C VAL A 117 9.92 -5.52 -11.10
N ALA A 118 9.27 -6.44 -10.38
CA ALA A 118 9.80 -7.10 -9.19
C ALA A 118 9.13 -8.48 -9.00
N GLY A 119 9.88 -9.45 -8.47
CA GLY A 119 9.44 -10.84 -8.38
C GLY A 119 9.55 -11.60 -9.70
N ASP A 120 9.43 -12.92 -9.64
CA ASP A 120 9.45 -13.83 -10.81
C ASP A 120 8.40 -14.96 -10.70
N ASN A 121 7.37 -14.76 -9.87
CA ASN A 121 6.37 -15.75 -9.47
C ASN A 121 6.88 -16.91 -8.59
N GLY A 122 8.13 -16.89 -8.13
CA GLY A 122 8.60 -17.77 -7.06
C GLY A 122 8.18 -17.29 -5.67
N ILE A 123 8.04 -18.21 -4.70
CA ILE A 123 7.61 -17.93 -3.31
C ILE A 123 8.73 -18.02 -2.27
N ASP A 124 9.96 -18.33 -2.69
CA ASP A 124 11.07 -18.44 -1.74
C ASP A 124 11.59 -17.03 -1.35
N ASN A 125 12.78 -17.00 -0.78
CA ASN A 125 13.41 -15.79 -0.25
C ASN A 125 14.58 -15.28 -1.12
N GLY A 126 14.70 -15.75 -2.37
CA GLY A 126 15.68 -15.25 -3.32
C GLY A 126 15.54 -13.74 -3.56
N LEU A 127 16.61 -13.09 -4.03
CA LEU A 127 16.58 -11.64 -4.29
C LEU A 127 15.77 -11.27 -5.55
N ASN A 128 15.53 -12.22 -6.44
CA ASN A 128 14.61 -12.12 -7.58
C ASN A 128 13.15 -12.44 -7.22
N GLN A 129 12.86 -12.93 -6.01
CA GLN A 129 11.56 -13.44 -5.59
C GLN A 129 10.86 -12.52 -4.58
N LEU A 130 9.54 -12.62 -4.55
CA LEU A 130 8.67 -12.02 -3.54
C LEU A 130 7.77 -13.12 -2.97
N ASN A 131 7.23 -12.94 -1.78
CA ASN A 131 6.24 -13.82 -1.20
C ASN A 131 5.12 -13.00 -0.57
N SER A 132 3.96 -13.05 -1.23
CA SER A 132 2.75 -12.29 -0.88
C SER A 132 3.01 -10.79 -0.73
N PRO A 133 3.51 -10.11 -1.79
CA PRO A 133 3.76 -8.68 -1.74
C PRO A 133 2.46 -7.90 -1.53
N THR A 134 2.42 -7.05 -0.51
CA THR A 134 1.21 -6.31 -0.15
C THR A 134 1.25 -4.88 -0.66
N TYR A 135 2.15 -4.05 -0.14
CA TYR A 135 2.23 -2.62 -0.45
C TYR A 135 3.45 -2.28 -1.31
N ILE A 136 3.32 -1.20 -2.09
CA ILE A 136 4.38 -0.72 -2.95
C ILE A 136 4.55 0.80 -2.83
N PHE A 137 5.79 1.26 -3.01
CA PHE A 137 6.13 2.66 -3.20
C PHE A 137 7.06 2.78 -4.40
N VAL A 138 6.88 3.81 -5.22
CA VAL A 138 7.71 4.07 -6.40
C VAL A 138 8.29 5.48 -6.29
N ASP A 139 9.61 5.59 -6.37
CA ASP A 139 10.29 6.88 -6.36
C ASP A 139 10.41 7.51 -7.76
N GLN A 140 10.92 8.73 -7.83
CA GLN A 140 11.13 9.48 -9.08
C GLN A 140 12.14 8.83 -10.03
N GLN A 141 12.95 7.89 -9.56
CA GLN A 141 13.87 7.10 -10.38
C GLN A 141 13.23 5.79 -10.88
N GLN A 142 11.92 5.61 -10.64
CA GLN A 142 11.17 4.38 -10.90
C GLN A 142 11.75 3.17 -10.16
N THR A 143 12.35 3.41 -8.98
CA THR A 143 12.72 2.34 -8.04
C THR A 143 11.45 1.87 -7.33
N VAL A 144 11.21 0.57 -7.35
CA VAL A 144 10.04 -0.05 -6.72
C VAL A 144 10.45 -0.61 -5.37
N TYR A 145 9.83 -0.12 -4.30
CA TYR A 145 9.95 -0.64 -2.94
C TYR A 145 8.71 -1.47 -2.65
N VAL A 146 8.89 -2.68 -2.13
CA VAL A 146 7.82 -3.66 -1.93
C VAL A 146 7.90 -4.22 -0.52
N SER A 147 6.76 -4.20 0.17
CA SER A 147 6.57 -5.00 1.39
C SER A 147 6.43 -6.46 1.01
N ASP A 148 7.53 -7.21 1.13
CA ASP A 148 7.60 -8.66 0.89
C ASP A 148 7.13 -9.38 2.16
N SER A 149 5.81 -9.38 2.35
CA SER A 149 5.17 -9.58 3.66
C SER A 149 5.48 -10.93 4.28
N SER A 150 5.33 -12.03 3.53
CA SER A 150 5.56 -13.37 4.07
C SER A 150 7.05 -13.66 4.31
N ASN A 151 7.95 -12.97 3.60
CA ASN A 151 9.39 -13.02 3.84
C ASN A 151 9.85 -12.05 4.94
N ASN A 152 8.95 -11.26 5.54
CA ASN A 152 9.23 -10.35 6.66
C ASN A 152 10.35 -9.36 6.35
N ARG A 153 10.31 -8.77 5.15
CA ARG A 153 11.30 -7.81 4.66
C ARG A 153 10.67 -6.76 3.76
N VAL A 154 11.40 -5.66 3.58
CA VAL A 154 11.14 -4.71 2.50
C VAL A 154 12.28 -4.81 1.51
N MET A 155 11.91 -4.95 0.24
CA MET A 155 12.84 -5.08 -0.87
C MET A 155 12.72 -3.88 -1.79
N LYS A 156 13.83 -3.45 -2.41
CA LYS A 156 13.81 -2.46 -3.50
C LYS A 156 14.36 -3.05 -4.80
N TRP A 157 13.78 -2.65 -5.93
CA TRP A 157 14.28 -2.93 -7.28
C TRP A 157 14.52 -1.62 -8.01
N ASN A 158 15.75 -1.39 -8.43
CA ASN A 158 16.04 -0.31 -9.37
C ASN A 158 15.42 -0.63 -10.74
N LYS A 159 15.10 0.40 -11.53
CA LYS A 159 14.54 0.22 -12.87
C LYS A 159 15.39 -0.74 -13.71
N GLY A 160 14.76 -1.82 -14.18
CA GLY A 160 15.41 -2.83 -15.04
C GLY A 160 16.26 -3.87 -14.31
N ALA A 161 16.36 -3.80 -12.97
CA ALA A 161 17.08 -4.80 -12.19
C ALA A 161 16.42 -6.18 -12.29
N LYS A 162 17.23 -7.24 -12.25
CA LYS A 162 16.77 -8.64 -12.21
C LYS A 162 16.59 -9.16 -10.78
N GLU A 163 17.29 -8.55 -9.84
CA GLU A 163 17.25 -8.87 -8.42
C GLU A 163 17.07 -7.59 -7.62
N GLY A 164 16.45 -7.73 -6.46
CA GLY A 164 16.21 -6.67 -5.52
C GLY A 164 17.26 -6.61 -4.43
N ILE A 165 17.11 -5.63 -3.55
CA ILE A 165 17.99 -5.38 -2.42
C ILE A 165 17.11 -5.31 -1.17
N VAL A 166 17.44 -6.09 -0.14
CA VAL A 166 16.81 -5.98 1.18
C VAL A 166 17.18 -4.62 1.78
N VAL A 167 16.19 -3.82 2.15
CA VAL A 167 16.39 -2.48 2.69
C VAL A 167 15.79 -2.27 4.09
N ALA A 168 14.92 -3.18 4.53
CA ALA A 168 14.49 -3.26 5.92
C ALA A 168 14.10 -4.72 6.25
N GLY A 169 14.29 -5.13 7.51
CA GLY A 169 14.04 -6.50 7.94
C GLY A 169 14.99 -7.53 7.34
N GLY A 170 14.48 -8.72 7.01
CA GLY A 170 15.24 -9.78 6.37
C GLY A 170 16.13 -10.62 7.31
N GLN A 171 16.08 -10.38 8.62
CA GLN A 171 16.73 -11.21 9.66
C GLN A 171 15.74 -12.17 10.33
N GLY A 172 14.78 -12.68 9.55
CA GLY A 172 13.68 -13.51 10.03
C GLY A 172 12.52 -12.70 10.64
N LYS A 173 11.46 -13.42 10.99
CA LYS A 173 10.27 -12.87 11.63
C LYS A 173 10.57 -12.57 13.10
N GLY A 174 10.25 -11.37 13.58
CA GLY A 174 10.36 -11.04 15.00
C GLY A 174 10.26 -9.56 15.33
N LYS A 175 10.47 -9.20 16.60
CA LYS A 175 10.35 -7.84 17.15
C LYS A 175 11.68 -7.08 17.26
N ALA A 176 12.83 -7.70 16.96
CA ALA A 176 14.12 -7.00 17.01
C ALA A 176 14.15 -5.81 16.03
N LEU A 177 15.06 -4.85 16.23
CA LEU A 177 15.21 -3.68 15.35
C LEU A 177 15.73 -4.03 13.94
N THR A 178 16.20 -5.26 13.75
CA THR A 178 16.61 -5.83 12.45
C THR A 178 15.53 -6.72 11.82
N GLN A 179 14.40 -6.93 12.51
CA GLN A 179 13.35 -7.86 12.14
C GLN A 179 12.03 -7.12 11.88
N LEU A 180 11.21 -7.76 11.05
CA LEU A 180 9.82 -7.37 10.80
C LEU A 180 8.92 -8.59 11.01
N SER A 181 7.61 -8.38 11.01
CA SER A 181 6.59 -9.41 11.09
C SER A 181 5.43 -9.01 10.20
N ASN A 182 5.30 -9.65 9.03
CA ASN A 182 4.27 -9.35 8.03
C ASN A 182 4.11 -7.84 7.72
N PRO A 183 5.15 -7.14 7.23
CA PRO A 183 5.04 -5.72 6.91
C PRO A 183 3.96 -5.49 5.85
N SER A 184 3.12 -4.47 6.02
CA SER A 184 1.97 -4.21 5.12
C SER A 184 1.95 -2.81 4.50
N GLY A 185 2.99 -2.01 4.71
CA GLY A 185 3.06 -0.64 4.23
C GLY A 185 4.50 -0.16 4.15
N VAL A 186 4.83 0.57 3.10
CA VAL A 186 6.16 1.16 2.90
C VAL A 186 6.01 2.56 2.33
N PHE A 187 6.80 3.50 2.87
CA PHE A 187 6.98 4.84 2.31
C PHE A 187 8.46 5.18 2.35
N VAL A 188 8.96 5.86 1.33
CA VAL A 188 10.35 6.31 1.27
C VAL A 188 10.36 7.81 1.02
N ASP A 189 11.03 8.55 1.89
CA ASP A 189 11.18 9.99 1.69
C ASP A 189 12.33 10.33 0.72
N THR A 190 12.48 11.60 0.39
CA THR A 190 13.51 12.08 -0.56
C THR A 190 14.94 11.92 -0.04
N SER A 191 15.15 11.70 1.26
CA SER A 191 16.46 11.37 1.84
C SER A 191 16.81 9.89 1.67
N GLY A 192 15.83 9.06 1.27
CA GLY A 192 15.94 7.61 1.22
C GLY A 192 15.70 6.95 2.58
N THR A 193 15.06 7.65 3.53
CA THR A 193 14.61 7.06 4.78
C THR A 193 13.33 6.26 4.52
N ILE A 194 13.31 5.04 5.04
CA ILE A 194 12.25 4.06 4.80
C ILE A 194 11.39 3.92 6.05
N TYR A 195 10.09 4.09 5.88
CA TYR A 195 9.08 3.92 6.90
C TYR A 195 8.27 2.67 6.59
N VAL A 196 8.16 1.77 7.56
CA VAL A 196 7.53 0.46 7.37
C VAL A 196 6.42 0.28 8.40
N ALA A 197 5.21 -0.05 7.94
CA ALA A 197 4.16 -0.57 8.79
C ALA A 197 4.49 -2.04 9.11
N ASP A 198 5.02 -2.30 10.31
CA ASP A 198 5.40 -3.62 10.80
C ASP A 198 4.19 -4.28 11.48
N SER A 199 3.22 -4.67 10.66
CA SER A 199 1.83 -4.91 11.06
C SER A 199 1.66 -6.05 12.06
N GLY A 200 2.43 -7.13 11.91
CA GLY A 200 2.44 -8.24 12.86
C GLY A 200 3.04 -7.88 14.23
N ASN A 201 3.76 -6.77 14.33
CA ASN A 201 4.31 -6.24 15.58
C ASN A 201 3.59 -4.97 16.05
N ALA A 202 2.52 -4.54 15.38
CA ALA A 202 1.71 -3.37 15.75
C ALA A 202 2.55 -2.10 15.96
N ARG A 203 3.50 -1.83 15.07
CA ARG A 203 4.40 -0.66 15.15
C ARG A 203 4.75 -0.10 13.77
N VAL A 204 5.22 1.13 13.75
CA VAL A 204 5.89 1.71 12.57
C VAL A 204 7.37 1.84 12.86
N MET A 205 8.17 1.36 11.93
CA MET A 205 9.61 1.37 12.01
C MET A 205 10.19 2.34 10.98
N ARG A 206 11.31 2.99 11.32
CA ARG A 206 12.08 3.89 10.46
C ARG A 206 13.50 3.36 10.26
N TRP A 207 13.94 3.21 9.01
CA TRP A 207 15.32 2.92 8.64
C TRP A 207 15.91 4.10 7.88
N LEU A 208 17.01 4.66 8.38
CA LEU A 208 17.81 5.60 7.61
C LEU A 208 18.48 4.88 6.44
N LYS A 209 18.76 5.60 5.36
CA LYS A 209 19.41 5.05 4.17
C LYS A 209 20.72 4.32 4.53
N GLY A 210 20.78 3.02 4.23
CA GLY A 210 21.95 2.18 4.51
C GLY A 210 22.10 1.71 5.96
N ALA A 211 21.15 2.02 6.85
CA ALA A 211 21.16 1.54 8.22
C ALA A 211 20.96 0.01 8.27
N LYS A 212 21.67 -0.65 9.19
CA LYS A 212 21.55 -2.11 9.41
C LYS A 212 20.36 -2.50 10.30
N GLN A 213 19.81 -1.54 11.04
CA GLN A 213 18.67 -1.71 11.92
C GLN A 213 17.79 -0.45 11.87
N GLY A 214 16.52 -0.61 12.23
CA GLY A 214 15.57 0.48 12.27
C GLY A 214 15.43 1.06 13.68
N ALA A 215 14.51 2.01 13.81
CA ALA A 215 14.04 2.52 15.07
C ALA A 215 12.50 2.50 15.07
N VAL A 216 11.89 2.14 16.19
CA VAL A 216 10.45 2.32 16.36
C VAL A 216 10.16 3.81 16.47
N ILE A 217 9.19 4.31 15.70
CA ILE A 217 8.79 5.73 15.76
C ILE A 217 7.39 5.93 16.33
N VAL A 218 6.49 4.96 16.13
CA VAL A 218 5.16 4.89 16.75
C VAL A 218 4.78 3.43 16.98
N GLY A 219 3.96 3.17 17.99
CA GLY A 219 3.56 1.84 18.44
C GLY A 219 4.41 1.31 19.60
N GLU A 220 4.57 -0.01 19.67
CA GLU A 220 5.39 -0.79 20.62
C GLU A 220 4.72 -1.29 21.92
N ASN A 221 3.47 -0.95 22.18
CA ASN A 221 2.76 -1.43 23.37
C ASN A 221 1.80 -2.58 23.04
N ASP A 222 1.77 -3.62 23.89
CA ASP A 222 0.86 -4.77 23.73
C ASP A 222 -0.63 -4.41 24.01
N ARG A 223 -0.89 -3.20 24.49
CA ARG A 223 -2.24 -2.65 24.60
C ARG A 223 -2.67 -2.17 23.22
N LYS A 224 -3.93 -2.46 22.84
CA LYS A 224 -4.41 -2.32 21.46
C LYS A 224 -5.38 -1.17 21.23
N GLU A 225 -5.74 -0.37 22.24
CA GLU A 225 -6.93 0.49 22.14
C GLU A 225 -6.64 2.00 22.28
N GLY A 226 -5.51 2.38 22.88
CA GLY A 226 -5.13 3.77 23.16
C GLY A 226 -4.47 4.50 21.99
N THR A 227 -4.12 5.77 22.23
CA THR A 227 -3.23 6.52 21.31
C THR A 227 -1.88 5.83 21.22
N ASN A 228 -1.27 5.81 20.03
CA ASN A 228 0.02 5.15 19.79
C ASN A 228 -0.01 3.63 20.05
N GLN A 229 -1.20 3.02 19.95
CA GLN A 229 -1.44 1.59 20.06
C GLN A 229 -2.20 1.13 18.82
N PHE A 230 -1.86 -0.03 18.29
CA PHE A 230 -2.42 -0.51 17.03
C PHE A 230 -2.86 -1.96 17.13
N ASN A 231 -3.82 -2.33 16.29
CA ASN A 231 -4.30 -3.67 16.10
C ASN A 231 -4.32 -3.96 14.59
N HIS A 232 -3.22 -4.54 14.11
CA HIS A 232 -2.95 -4.83 12.70
C HIS A 232 -2.97 -3.58 11.80
N LEU A 233 -1.78 -3.06 11.49
CA LEU A 233 -1.67 -1.92 10.58
C LEU A 233 -2.04 -2.36 9.16
N GLY A 234 -2.84 -1.54 8.46
CA GLY A 234 -3.17 -1.76 7.05
C GLY A 234 -2.17 -1.09 6.10
N GLY A 235 -1.68 0.09 6.48
CA GLY A 235 -0.75 0.89 5.69
C GLY A 235 -0.42 2.21 6.38
N LEU A 236 0.42 3.02 5.73
CA LEU A 236 0.81 4.35 6.21
C LEU A 236 0.96 5.34 5.05
N SER A 237 0.81 6.63 5.35
CA SER A 237 1.08 7.70 4.40
C SER A 237 1.52 8.98 5.11
N PHE A 238 2.14 9.88 4.36
CA PHE A 238 2.55 11.19 4.84
C PHE A 238 1.77 12.31 4.15
N ASP A 239 1.45 13.35 4.89
CA ASP A 239 1.01 14.61 4.28
C ASP A 239 2.21 15.51 3.91
N ARG A 240 1.91 16.62 3.22
CA ARG A 240 2.91 17.62 2.80
C ARG A 240 3.61 18.34 3.96
N HIS A 241 3.08 18.23 5.17
CA HIS A 241 3.64 18.82 6.38
C HIS A 241 4.48 17.80 7.17
N GLY A 242 4.62 16.57 6.67
CA GLY A 242 5.38 15.50 7.33
C GLY A 242 4.58 14.75 8.40
N ASN A 243 3.27 14.97 8.52
CA ASN A 243 2.47 14.20 9.46
C ASN A 243 2.27 12.77 8.94
N LEU A 244 2.52 11.80 9.81
CA LEU A 244 2.31 10.38 9.56
C LEU A 244 0.86 10.01 9.83
N TYR A 245 0.20 9.36 8.88
CA TYR A 245 -1.12 8.75 9.02
C TYR A 245 -0.98 7.24 8.97
N VAL A 246 -1.49 6.55 9.98
CA VAL A 246 -1.43 5.08 10.11
C VAL A 246 -2.84 4.51 10.13
N VAL A 247 -3.11 3.55 9.25
CA VAL A 247 -4.38 2.83 9.20
C VAL A 247 -4.34 1.70 10.22
N ASP A 248 -5.17 1.81 11.25
CA ASP A 248 -5.28 0.86 12.36
C ASP A 248 -6.51 -0.03 12.12
N THR A 249 -6.32 -1.04 11.26
CA THR A 249 -7.41 -1.72 10.56
C THR A 249 -8.39 -2.38 11.51
N TRP A 250 -7.92 -3.16 12.50
CA TRP A 250 -8.85 -3.88 13.39
C TRP A 250 -9.43 -3.02 14.51
N ASN A 251 -8.98 -1.78 14.64
CA ASN A 251 -9.60 -0.78 15.52
C ASN A 251 -10.50 0.19 14.75
N ASN A 252 -10.72 -0.01 13.45
CA ASN A 252 -11.59 0.80 12.59
C ASN A 252 -11.26 2.30 12.64
N ARG A 253 -9.96 2.65 12.69
CA ARG A 253 -9.53 4.05 12.83
C ARG A 253 -8.27 4.36 12.03
N VAL A 254 -8.03 5.66 11.85
CA VAL A 254 -6.74 6.20 11.39
C VAL A 254 -6.19 7.11 12.47
N GLN A 255 -4.90 6.95 12.79
CA GLN A 255 -4.19 7.81 13.74
C GLN A 255 -3.21 8.72 12.99
N ARG A 256 -3.12 9.98 13.41
CA ARG A 256 -2.19 10.98 12.87
C ARG A 256 -1.13 11.30 13.92
N PHE A 257 0.13 11.35 13.51
CA PHE A 257 1.28 11.65 14.35
C PHE A 257 2.12 12.76 13.74
N SER A 258 2.60 13.67 14.59
CA SER A 258 3.71 14.56 14.25
C SER A 258 4.98 13.80 14.60
N ILE A 259 5.81 13.53 13.59
CA ILE A 259 7.10 12.88 13.79
C ILE A 259 8.19 13.92 13.53
N GLU A 260 8.58 14.63 14.59
CA GLU A 260 9.75 15.52 14.57
C GLU A 260 11.06 14.72 14.62
#